data_AF-N1UIC3-F1
#
_entry.id   AF-N1UIC3-F1
#
_cell.length_a   1.000
_cell.length_b   1.000
_cell.length_c   1.000
_cell.angle_alpha   90.00
_cell.angle_beta   90.00
_cell.angle_gamma   90.00
#
_symmetry.space_group_name_H-M   'P 1'
#
loop_
_entity.id
_entity.type
_entity.pdbx_description
1 polymer ?
#
loop_
_entity_poly.entity_id
_entity_poly.type
_entity_poly.pdbx_seq_one_letter_code
_entity_poly.pdbx_strand_id
1 'polypeptide(L)'
;MFFLFDCVQKKPQQAAFWKEYLSYQKNIFREYPTGGIRNALFGNLTSEDVYLLQEKDDMLSIDFYLQKTDQGFRNVITTEKIPENVPYQIHVEYFPTFFKDQKTFRMKREMVSILPTYGHLDFFHHVDRLQNFLRSGSNHSSRLALISNTHRYLCYVCHCDSGRVRNASWLLYELNESTKIAYPQFYKRFNKLLNQVSYRITIFKSEEFLNGIELYNEGTKTFLKIPDTSEGYWSKPEVLHIRVSLFIRVYGLEIDIKNLGYKLHFYSSKNYGKITGGFSKLPEKKLAADFLRFFRQAW
;
A
#
# COMPACT_ATOMS: atom_id res chain seq x y z
N MET A 1 42.81 17.01 -5.00
CA MET A 1 41.89 16.40 -5.98
C MET A 1 40.99 15.42 -5.23
N PHE A 2 39.84 15.90 -4.74
CA PHE A 2 38.93 15.10 -3.89
C PHE A 2 37.88 14.40 -4.76
N PHE A 3 37.89 13.07 -4.76
CA PHE A 3 36.83 12.23 -5.30
C PHE A 3 35.62 12.29 -4.36
N LEU A 4 34.61 13.10 -4.71
CA LEU A 4 33.27 13.04 -4.12
C LEU A 4 32.30 12.55 -5.20
N PHE A 5 32.39 11.27 -5.56
CA PHE A 5 31.24 10.58 -6.14
C PHE A 5 30.36 10.16 -4.97
N ASP A 6 29.29 10.92 -4.73
CA ASP A 6 28.17 10.47 -3.90
C ASP A 6 27.58 9.20 -4.54
N CYS A 7 28.13 8.05 -4.13
CA CYS A 7 27.67 6.76 -4.59
C CYS A 7 26.27 6.50 -4.00
N VAL A 8 25.24 6.64 -4.83
CA VAL A 8 24.02 5.85 -4.69
C VAL A 8 24.44 4.38 -4.72
N GLN A 9 24.72 3.79 -3.56
CA GLN A 9 25.06 2.38 -3.47
C GLN A 9 23.84 1.58 -3.92
N LYS A 10 23.90 1.01 -5.12
CA LYS A 10 22.91 0.03 -5.57
C LYS A 10 22.94 -1.12 -4.55
N LYS A 11 21.77 -1.44 -3.97
CA LYS A 11 21.59 -2.54 -3.01
C LYS A 11 20.88 -3.69 -3.73
N PRO A 12 21.58 -4.52 -4.53
CA PRO A 12 20.95 -5.54 -5.37
C PRO A 12 20.17 -6.57 -4.55
N GLN A 13 20.63 -6.90 -3.34
CA GLN A 13 19.93 -7.81 -2.44
C GLN A 13 18.58 -7.23 -1.98
N GLN A 14 18.51 -5.93 -1.67
CA GLN A 14 17.26 -5.27 -1.29
C GLN A 14 16.30 -5.16 -2.48
N ALA A 15 16.83 -4.82 -3.66
CA ALA A 15 16.03 -4.81 -4.88
C ALA A 15 15.47 -6.20 -5.23
N ALA A 16 16.28 -7.25 -5.06
CA ALA A 16 15.86 -8.64 -5.25
C ALA A 16 14.77 -9.04 -4.23
N PHE A 17 14.94 -8.69 -2.95
CA PHE A 17 13.95 -8.93 -1.91
C PHE A 17 12.58 -8.35 -2.27
N TRP A 18 12.52 -7.05 -2.61
CA TRP A 18 11.25 -6.42 -2.97
C TRP A 18 10.69 -6.93 -4.29
N LYS A 19 11.55 -7.24 -5.27
CA LYS A 19 11.14 -7.85 -6.53
C LYS A 19 10.49 -9.21 -6.28
N GLU A 20 11.05 -10.03 -5.42
CA GLU A 20 10.52 -11.34 -5.04
C GLU A 20 9.21 -11.21 -4.27
N TYR A 21 9.15 -10.38 -3.22
CA TYR A 21 7.91 -10.11 -2.48
C TYR A 21 6.76 -9.65 -3.40
N LEU A 22 7.03 -8.71 -4.31
CA LEU A 22 6.04 -8.25 -5.29
C LEU A 22 5.73 -9.32 -6.35
N SER A 23 6.65 -10.24 -6.63
CA SER A 23 6.43 -11.31 -7.60
C SER A 23 5.36 -12.30 -7.14
N TYR A 24 5.21 -12.50 -5.82
CA TYR A 24 4.21 -13.40 -5.26
C TYR A 24 2.79 -12.98 -5.62
N GLN A 25 2.44 -11.70 -5.39
CA GLN A 25 1.14 -11.17 -5.78
C GLN A 25 0.97 -11.11 -7.30
N LYS A 26 2.04 -10.76 -8.04
CA LYS A 26 2.00 -10.75 -9.51
C LYS A 26 1.74 -12.14 -10.10
N ASN A 27 2.23 -13.21 -9.47
CA ASN A 27 1.98 -14.57 -9.92
C ASN A 27 0.47 -14.88 -9.88
N ILE A 28 -0.19 -14.54 -8.77
CA ILE A 28 -1.64 -14.70 -8.60
C ILE A 28 -2.40 -13.89 -9.65
N PHE A 29 -2.05 -12.62 -9.85
CA PHE A 29 -2.75 -11.77 -10.84
C PHE A 29 -2.50 -12.20 -12.28
N ARG A 30 -1.41 -12.91 -12.57
CA ARG A 30 -1.13 -13.46 -13.90
C ARG A 30 -1.99 -14.68 -14.18
N GLU A 31 -2.14 -15.59 -13.22
CA GLU A 31 -2.94 -16.82 -13.41
C GLU A 31 -4.44 -16.55 -13.27
N TYR A 32 -4.82 -15.68 -12.34
CA TYR A 32 -6.21 -15.31 -12.05
C TYR A 32 -6.40 -13.80 -12.26
N PRO A 33 -6.49 -13.33 -13.51
CA PRO A 33 -6.57 -11.90 -13.82
C PRO A 33 -7.90 -11.27 -13.40
N THR A 34 -9.01 -12.01 -13.35
CA THR A 34 -10.36 -11.49 -13.07
C THR A 34 -11.24 -12.58 -12.47
N GLY A 35 -12.19 -12.19 -11.60
CA GLY A 35 -13.24 -13.09 -11.10
C GLY A 35 -12.74 -14.27 -10.26
N GLY A 36 -13.66 -15.17 -9.87
CA GLY A 36 -13.35 -16.50 -9.36
C GLY A 36 -12.38 -16.49 -8.18
N ILE A 37 -11.27 -17.21 -8.36
CA ILE A 37 -10.20 -17.33 -7.34
C ILE A 37 -9.67 -15.96 -6.92
N ARG A 38 -9.53 -15.01 -7.86
CA ARG A 38 -9.08 -13.65 -7.50
C ARG A 38 -10.09 -12.97 -6.57
N ASN A 39 -11.38 -13.09 -6.85
CA ASN A 39 -12.42 -12.53 -6.00
C ASN A 39 -12.41 -13.18 -4.61
N ALA A 40 -12.32 -14.51 -4.57
CA ALA A 40 -12.27 -15.30 -3.35
C ALA A 40 -11.03 -14.96 -2.48
N LEU A 41 -9.85 -14.76 -3.08
CA LEU A 41 -8.62 -14.46 -2.33
C LEU A 41 -8.49 -13.01 -1.86
N PHE A 42 -9.18 -12.07 -2.51
CA PHE A 42 -9.02 -10.62 -2.25
C PHE A 42 -10.29 -9.93 -1.71
N GLY A 43 -11.36 -10.66 -1.43
CA GLY A 43 -12.53 -10.12 -0.72
C GLY A 43 -13.59 -9.49 -1.60
N ASN A 44 -13.62 -9.82 -2.90
CA ASN A 44 -14.64 -9.36 -3.84
C ASN A 44 -15.56 -10.52 -4.26
N LEU A 45 -15.85 -11.42 -3.32
CA LEU A 45 -16.64 -12.62 -3.56
C LEU A 45 -18.03 -12.29 -4.10
N THR A 46 -18.39 -12.87 -5.23
CA THR A 46 -19.74 -12.83 -5.81
C THR A 46 -20.48 -14.14 -5.54
N SER A 47 -21.79 -14.15 -5.79
CA SER A 47 -22.59 -15.39 -5.67
C SER A 47 -22.08 -16.52 -6.57
N GLU A 48 -21.49 -16.17 -7.72
CA GLU A 48 -20.88 -17.12 -8.65
C GLU A 48 -19.56 -17.70 -8.13
N ASP A 49 -18.88 -17.03 -7.19
CA ASP A 49 -17.58 -17.47 -6.68
C ASP A 49 -17.70 -18.41 -5.47
N VAL A 50 -18.90 -18.52 -4.88
CA VAL A 50 -19.14 -19.24 -3.61
C VAL A 50 -18.74 -20.72 -3.68
N TYR A 51 -18.90 -21.37 -4.85
CA TYR A 51 -18.55 -22.79 -5.02
C TYR A 51 -17.05 -23.07 -4.90
N LEU A 52 -16.20 -22.04 -4.99
CA LEU A 52 -14.75 -22.16 -4.81
C LEU A 52 -14.34 -22.26 -3.34
N LEU A 53 -15.28 -21.98 -2.43
CA LEU A 53 -15.03 -21.96 -1.00
C LEU A 53 -15.41 -23.30 -0.36
N GLN A 54 -14.72 -23.60 0.73
CA GLN A 54 -14.96 -24.77 1.56
C GLN A 54 -15.84 -24.38 2.73
N GLU A 55 -16.84 -25.18 3.04
CA GLU A 55 -17.69 -24.96 4.20
C GLU A 55 -17.15 -25.74 5.41
N LYS A 56 -16.95 -25.01 6.52
CA LYS A 56 -16.52 -25.58 7.80
C LYS A 56 -17.04 -24.70 8.94
N ASP A 57 -17.74 -25.30 9.90
CA ASP A 57 -18.20 -24.64 11.13
C ASP A 57 -18.94 -23.31 10.87
N ASP A 58 -19.96 -23.32 9.98
CA ASP A 58 -20.76 -22.15 9.55
C ASP A 58 -19.96 -21.02 8.85
N MET A 59 -18.73 -21.32 8.44
CA MET A 59 -17.83 -20.41 7.74
C MET A 59 -17.45 -20.99 6.38
N LEU A 60 -17.30 -20.10 5.40
CA LEU A 60 -16.73 -20.45 4.11
C LEU A 60 -15.26 -20.02 4.05
N SER A 61 -14.34 -20.86 3.63
CA SER A 61 -12.92 -20.51 3.57
C SER A 61 -12.24 -20.93 2.28
N ILE A 62 -11.14 -20.26 1.96
CA ILE A 62 -10.21 -20.67 0.91
C ILE A 62 -8.78 -20.50 1.38
N ASP A 63 -7.99 -21.54 1.17
CA ASP A 63 -6.57 -21.59 1.46
C ASP A 63 -5.76 -21.61 0.18
N PHE A 64 -4.72 -20.79 0.17
CA PHE A 64 -3.85 -20.62 -0.98
C PHE A 64 -2.40 -20.53 -0.55
N TYR A 65 -1.50 -21.15 -1.31
CA TYR A 65 -0.07 -20.92 -1.15
C TYR A 65 0.70 -20.99 -2.47
N LEU A 66 1.90 -20.40 -2.46
CA LEU A 66 2.87 -20.54 -3.54
C LEU A 66 3.79 -21.72 -3.25
N GLN A 67 3.81 -22.70 -4.15
CA GLN A 67 4.80 -23.75 -4.14
C GLN A 67 6.00 -23.33 -5.00
N LYS A 68 7.20 -23.39 -4.43
CA LYS A 68 8.44 -23.16 -5.18
C LYS A 68 8.74 -24.39 -6.05
N THR A 69 8.99 -24.16 -7.35
CA THR A 69 9.36 -25.17 -8.33
C THR A 69 10.61 -24.71 -9.09
N ASP A 70 11.22 -25.59 -9.88
CA ASP A 70 12.39 -25.25 -10.71
C ASP A 70 12.08 -24.17 -11.75
N GLN A 71 10.80 -24.01 -12.12
CA GLN A 71 10.32 -23.04 -13.10
C GLN A 71 9.74 -21.76 -12.45
N GLY A 72 9.81 -21.62 -11.12
CA GLY A 72 9.35 -20.44 -10.40
C GLY A 72 8.36 -20.77 -9.28
N PHE A 73 7.20 -20.10 -9.28
CA PHE A 73 6.16 -20.33 -8.28
C PHE A 73 4.90 -20.88 -8.96
N ARG A 74 4.37 -21.97 -8.40
CA ARG A 74 3.08 -22.55 -8.74
C ARG A 74 2.04 -22.12 -7.72
N ASN A 75 0.89 -21.69 -8.20
CA ASN A 75 -0.28 -21.38 -7.39
C ASN A 75 -0.96 -22.68 -6.94
N VAL A 76 -1.21 -22.83 -5.64
CA VAL A 76 -1.90 -24.01 -5.09
C VAL A 76 -3.05 -23.55 -4.22
N ILE A 77 -4.25 -24.02 -4.55
CA ILE A 77 -5.45 -23.91 -3.71
C ILE A 77 -5.61 -25.26 -3.03
N THR A 78 -5.85 -25.26 -1.73
CA THR A 78 -5.91 -26.50 -0.95
C THR A 78 -7.05 -26.47 0.06
N THR A 79 -7.51 -27.66 0.44
CA THR A 79 -8.42 -27.92 1.55
C THR A 79 -7.69 -28.47 2.78
N GLU A 80 -6.41 -28.76 2.62
CA GLU A 80 -5.55 -29.35 3.65
C GLU A 80 -4.69 -28.28 4.34
N LYS A 81 -4.09 -28.64 5.48
CA LYS A 81 -3.17 -27.76 6.20
C LYS A 81 -2.04 -27.30 5.27
N ILE A 82 -1.90 -25.99 5.09
CA ILE A 82 -0.81 -25.40 4.30
C ILE A 82 0.54 -25.81 4.92
N PRO A 83 1.53 -26.26 4.12
CA PRO A 83 2.86 -26.59 4.64
C PRO A 83 3.53 -25.37 5.28
N GLU A 84 4.21 -25.55 6.41
CA GLU A 84 4.69 -24.44 7.25
C GLU A 84 5.76 -23.55 6.61
N ASN A 85 6.48 -24.07 5.61
CA ASN A 85 7.64 -23.41 4.98
C ASN A 85 7.38 -22.94 3.54
N VAL A 86 6.13 -22.57 3.23
CA VAL A 86 5.81 -22.00 1.92
C VAL A 86 6.21 -20.51 1.85
N PRO A 87 6.75 -20.02 0.73
CA PRO A 87 7.18 -18.63 0.57
C PRO A 87 6.05 -17.61 0.76
N TYR A 88 4.82 -18.00 0.45
CA TYR A 88 3.67 -17.13 0.52
C TYR A 88 2.39 -17.93 0.68
N GLN A 89 1.49 -17.45 1.54
CA GLN A 89 0.17 -18.02 1.72
C GLN A 89 -0.88 -16.94 1.99
N ILE A 90 -2.11 -17.24 1.62
CA ILE A 90 -3.30 -16.45 1.92
C ILE A 90 -4.33 -17.41 2.51
N HIS A 91 -4.87 -17.03 3.67
CA HIS A 91 -6.06 -17.64 4.25
C HIS A 91 -7.19 -16.62 4.22
N VAL A 92 -8.35 -17.00 3.70
CA VAL A 92 -9.55 -16.15 3.69
C VAL A 92 -10.72 -16.88 4.31
N GLU A 93 -11.35 -16.24 5.28
CA GLU A 93 -12.56 -16.66 5.97
C GLU A 93 -13.70 -15.72 5.55
N TYR A 94 -14.84 -16.30 5.18
CA TYR A 94 -16.08 -15.61 4.85
C TYR A 94 -17.18 -16.08 5.79
N PHE A 95 -17.70 -15.14 6.57
CA PHE A 95 -18.81 -15.35 7.48
C PHE A 95 -20.10 -14.86 6.81
N PRO A 96 -21.05 -15.76 6.52
CA PRO A 96 -22.34 -15.36 5.97
C PRO A 96 -23.04 -14.33 6.87
N THR A 97 -23.61 -13.32 6.25
CA THR A 97 -24.40 -12.27 6.90
C THR A 97 -25.55 -11.88 5.98
N PHE A 98 -26.49 -11.08 6.47
CA PHE A 98 -27.61 -10.60 5.70
C PHE A 98 -27.70 -9.08 5.77
N PHE A 99 -27.87 -8.44 4.62
CA PHE A 99 -28.26 -7.05 4.55
C PHE A 99 -29.65 -6.98 3.91
N LYS A 100 -30.66 -6.71 4.75
CA LYS A 100 -32.07 -6.99 4.40
C LYS A 100 -32.19 -8.46 4.00
N ASP A 101 -32.68 -8.74 2.80
CA ASP A 101 -32.89 -10.10 2.29
C ASP A 101 -31.75 -10.60 1.39
N GLN A 102 -30.67 -9.81 1.25
CA GLN A 102 -29.51 -10.20 0.43
C GLN A 102 -28.44 -10.84 1.30
N LYS A 103 -28.04 -12.07 0.93
CA LYS A 103 -26.87 -12.74 1.50
C LYS A 103 -25.62 -11.93 1.18
N THR A 104 -24.90 -11.57 2.22
CA THR A 104 -23.63 -10.81 2.18
C THR A 104 -22.59 -11.55 3.00
N PHE A 105 -21.32 -11.16 2.91
CA PHE A 105 -20.27 -11.82 3.68
C PHE A 105 -19.40 -10.80 4.42
N ARG A 106 -19.10 -11.08 5.69
CA ARG A 106 -17.96 -10.48 6.37
C ARG A 106 -16.73 -11.31 6.06
N MET A 107 -15.64 -10.66 5.72
CA MET A 107 -14.41 -11.34 5.33
C MET A 107 -13.29 -11.05 6.32
N LYS A 108 -12.52 -12.07 6.67
CA LYS A 108 -11.23 -11.97 7.36
C LYS A 108 -10.19 -12.60 6.46
N ARG A 109 -9.09 -11.89 6.23
CA ARG A 109 -8.00 -12.32 5.36
C ARG A 109 -6.68 -12.15 6.06
N GLU A 110 -5.91 -13.22 6.08
CA GLU A 110 -4.53 -13.24 6.55
C GLU A 110 -3.60 -13.57 5.39
N MET A 111 -2.51 -12.83 5.29
CA MET A 111 -1.43 -13.07 4.35
C MET A 111 -0.15 -13.34 5.15
N VAL A 112 0.61 -14.36 4.76
CA VAL A 112 1.95 -14.61 5.30
C VAL A 112 2.94 -14.67 4.13
N SER A 113 4.06 -13.97 4.28
CA SER A 113 5.19 -14.04 3.35
C SER A 113 6.47 -14.38 4.11
N ILE A 114 7.17 -15.42 3.66
CA ILE A 114 8.47 -15.86 4.17
C ILE A 114 9.53 -15.47 3.13
N LEU A 115 10.49 -14.65 3.55
CA LEU A 115 11.50 -14.06 2.68
C LEU A 115 12.89 -14.18 3.34
N PRO A 116 14.00 -14.04 2.58
CA PRO A 116 15.33 -13.94 3.16
C PRO A 116 15.44 -12.77 4.16
N THR A 117 16.10 -12.99 5.31
CA THR A 117 16.11 -12.08 6.48
C THR A 117 16.53 -10.64 6.15
N TYR A 118 17.51 -10.46 5.27
CA TYR A 118 18.23 -9.20 5.12
C TYR A 118 17.40 -8.03 4.55
N GLY A 119 16.20 -8.25 4.00
CA GLY A 119 15.55 -7.22 3.18
C GLY A 119 14.71 -6.15 3.90
N HIS A 120 13.94 -6.51 4.93
CA HIS A 120 12.94 -5.58 5.50
C HIS A 120 13.52 -4.64 6.56
N LEU A 121 14.40 -5.13 7.44
CA LEU A 121 15.03 -4.29 8.48
C LEU A 121 15.87 -3.18 7.87
N ASP A 122 16.64 -3.49 6.84
CA ASP A 122 17.43 -2.53 6.08
C ASP A 122 16.57 -1.41 5.47
N PHE A 123 15.42 -1.75 4.90
CA PHE A 123 14.48 -0.76 4.38
C PHE A 123 14.06 0.23 5.47
N PHE A 124 13.74 -0.27 6.66
CA PHE A 124 13.33 0.55 7.79
C PHE A 124 14.47 1.39 8.38
N HIS A 125 15.70 0.88 8.36
CA HIS A 125 16.90 1.70 8.61
C HIS A 125 17.04 2.84 7.61
N HIS A 126 16.71 2.63 6.33
CA HIS A 126 16.71 3.69 5.33
C HIS A 126 15.58 4.71 5.53
N VAL A 127 14.40 4.27 5.98
CA VAL A 127 13.31 5.19 6.38
C VAL A 127 13.76 6.08 7.53
N ASP A 128 14.41 5.51 8.54
CA ASP A 128 14.96 6.25 9.68
C ASP A 128 16.02 7.28 9.24
N ARG A 129 16.95 6.87 8.38
CA ARG A 129 17.96 7.78 7.80
C ARG A 129 17.34 8.88 6.95
N LEU A 130 16.31 8.58 6.17
CA LEU A 130 15.59 9.57 5.37
C LEU A 130 14.91 10.60 6.29
N GLN A 131 14.26 10.15 7.35
CA GLN A 131 13.66 11.03 8.34
C GLN A 131 14.70 11.93 9.01
N ASN A 132 15.84 11.38 9.43
CA ASN A 132 16.96 12.15 9.98
C ASN A 132 17.56 13.14 8.96
N PHE A 133 17.72 12.74 7.71
CA PHE A 133 18.19 13.61 6.64
C PHE A 133 17.23 14.80 6.45
N LEU A 134 15.93 14.52 6.38
CA LEU A 134 14.87 15.52 6.29
C LEU A 134 14.70 16.34 7.58
N ARG A 135 15.43 16.05 8.66
CA ARG A 135 15.51 16.90 9.86
C ARG A 135 16.65 17.91 9.80
N SER A 136 17.68 17.65 8.98
CA SER A 136 18.97 18.34 9.00
C SER A 136 19.03 19.55 8.04
N GLY A 137 18.46 20.69 8.46
CA GLY A 137 18.71 22.02 7.85
C GLY A 137 17.83 22.40 6.64
N SER A 138 17.80 23.70 6.31
CA SER A 138 17.04 24.27 5.18
C SER A 138 17.61 23.82 3.82
N ASN A 139 16.74 23.59 2.82
CA ASN A 139 17.03 23.04 1.47
C ASN A 139 16.95 21.50 1.33
N HIS A 140 15.85 20.91 1.82
CA HIS A 140 15.64 19.46 1.83
C HIS A 140 15.48 18.88 0.41
N SER A 141 14.68 19.53 -0.46
CA SER A 141 14.42 19.03 -1.81
C SER A 141 15.66 19.07 -2.71
N SER A 142 16.43 20.17 -2.74
CA SER A 142 17.61 20.25 -3.61
C SER A 142 18.72 19.28 -3.17
N ARG A 143 18.96 19.13 -1.86
CA ARG A 143 19.90 18.12 -1.35
C ARG A 143 19.41 16.70 -1.63
N LEU A 144 18.11 16.44 -1.48
CA LEU A 144 17.53 15.13 -1.81
C LEU A 144 17.65 14.82 -3.31
N ALA A 145 17.53 15.82 -4.19
CA ALA A 145 17.65 15.65 -5.64
C ALA A 145 19.07 15.27 -6.07
N LEU A 146 20.10 15.67 -5.32
CA LEU A 146 21.49 15.26 -5.55
C LEU A 146 21.66 13.75 -5.30
N ILE A 147 21.06 13.23 -4.23
CA ILE A 147 21.28 11.84 -3.78
C ILE A 147 20.20 10.84 -4.23
N SER A 148 19.02 11.29 -4.66
CA SER A 148 17.89 10.43 -5.05
C SER A 148 17.50 10.67 -6.50
N ASN A 149 17.82 9.71 -7.37
CA ASN A 149 17.39 9.72 -8.78
C ASN A 149 15.87 9.75 -8.90
N THR A 150 15.15 9.07 -8.01
CA THR A 150 13.68 9.07 -7.99
C THR A 150 13.13 10.45 -7.65
N HIS A 151 13.66 11.10 -6.60
CA HIS A 151 13.23 12.46 -6.25
C HIS A 151 13.54 13.44 -7.38
N ARG A 152 14.75 13.35 -7.97
CA ARG A 152 15.15 14.17 -9.11
C ARG A 152 14.22 14.00 -10.31
N TYR A 153 13.87 12.76 -10.66
CA TYR A 153 12.92 12.47 -11.74
C TYR A 153 11.53 13.05 -11.42
N LEU A 154 11.03 12.85 -10.20
CA LEU A 154 9.75 13.40 -9.78
C LEU A 154 9.74 14.93 -9.85
N CYS A 155 10.81 15.61 -9.46
CA CYS A 155 10.93 17.07 -9.54
C CYS A 155 11.23 17.61 -10.94
N TYR A 156 11.64 16.73 -11.85
CA TYR A 156 11.74 17.06 -13.27
C TYR A 156 10.36 17.02 -13.94
N VAL A 157 9.51 16.06 -13.55
CA VAL A 157 8.15 15.90 -14.11
C VAL A 157 7.14 16.83 -13.42
N CYS A 158 7.24 16.98 -12.10
CA CYS A 158 6.32 17.73 -11.25
C CYS A 158 7.00 18.96 -10.66
N HIS A 159 6.22 19.95 -10.26
CA HIS A 159 6.72 20.97 -9.36
C HIS A 159 6.92 20.36 -7.96
N CYS A 160 8.15 20.45 -7.44
CA CYS A 160 8.48 19.98 -6.11
C CYS A 160 8.62 21.15 -5.15
N ASP A 161 8.16 20.93 -3.93
CA ASP A 161 8.49 21.78 -2.79
C ASP A 161 8.77 20.91 -1.56
N SER A 162 9.39 21.48 -0.55
CA SER A 162 9.64 20.83 0.72
C SER A 162 9.59 21.84 1.84
N GLY A 163 9.03 21.44 2.97
CA GLY A 163 9.01 22.30 4.13
C GLY A 163 8.96 21.53 5.42
N ARG A 164 8.90 22.30 6.50
CA ARG A 164 8.85 21.77 7.86
C ARG A 164 7.76 22.49 8.64
N VAL A 165 7.00 21.71 9.39
CA VAL A 165 6.06 22.16 10.42
C VAL A 165 6.62 21.68 11.76
N ARG A 166 6.21 22.28 12.88
CA ARG A 166 6.80 22.08 14.22
C ARG A 166 7.23 20.64 14.55
N ASN A 167 6.48 19.62 14.11
CA ASN A 167 6.74 18.22 14.44
C ASN A 167 6.86 17.30 13.20
N ALA A 168 7.05 17.83 12.00
CA ALA A 168 7.14 17.02 10.78
C ALA A 168 7.80 17.76 9.63
N SER A 169 8.51 17.01 8.78
CA SER A 169 8.95 17.46 7.47
C SER A 169 8.00 16.95 6.38
N TRP A 170 7.83 17.70 5.31
CA TRP A 170 7.00 17.28 4.17
C TRP A 170 7.69 17.52 2.83
N LEU A 171 7.39 16.64 1.88
CA LEU A 171 7.72 16.78 0.46
C LEU A 171 6.42 16.90 -0.33
N LEU A 172 6.36 17.87 -1.23
CA LEU A 172 5.25 18.13 -2.13
C LEU A 172 5.66 17.79 -3.56
N TYR A 173 4.74 17.14 -4.28
CA TYR A 173 4.81 16.93 -5.72
C TYR A 173 3.49 17.40 -6.34
N GLU A 174 3.54 18.42 -7.19
CA GLU A 174 2.38 19.03 -7.82
C GLU A 174 2.44 18.91 -9.35
N LEU A 175 1.33 18.46 -9.93
CA LEU A 175 1.11 18.55 -11.37
C LEU A 175 0.66 19.98 -11.71
N ASN A 176 1.48 20.72 -12.45
CA ASN A 176 1.20 22.10 -12.84
C ASN A 176 1.16 22.28 -14.37
N GLU A 177 1.02 23.53 -14.84
CA GLU A 177 0.99 23.84 -16.27
C GLU A 177 2.29 23.44 -17.01
N SER A 178 3.45 23.49 -16.35
CA SER A 178 4.70 23.00 -16.96
C SER A 178 4.64 21.49 -17.23
N THR A 179 4.13 20.70 -16.27
CA THR A 179 3.90 19.26 -16.46
C THR A 179 2.93 18.99 -17.60
N LYS A 180 1.87 19.78 -17.73
CA LYS A 180 0.87 19.65 -18.80
C LYS A 180 1.46 19.90 -20.19
N ILE A 181 2.36 20.87 -20.32
CA ILE A 181 3.03 21.19 -21.59
C ILE A 181 4.01 20.07 -21.96
N ALA A 182 4.84 19.63 -21.01
CA ALA A 182 5.86 18.61 -21.27
C ALA A 182 5.29 17.20 -21.45
N TYR A 183 4.23 16.86 -20.70
CA TYR A 183 3.65 15.51 -20.65
C TYR A 183 2.11 15.52 -20.69
N PRO A 184 1.50 15.97 -21.81
CA PRO A 184 0.06 16.25 -21.88
C PRO A 184 -0.83 15.03 -21.59
N GLN A 185 -0.45 13.84 -22.08
CA GLN A 185 -1.23 12.61 -21.86
C GLN A 185 -1.13 12.13 -20.40
N PHE A 186 0.06 12.20 -19.81
CA PHE A 186 0.28 11.90 -18.39
C PHE A 186 -0.55 12.86 -17.52
N TYR A 187 -0.43 14.16 -17.78
CA TYR A 187 -1.18 15.20 -17.06
C TYR A 187 -2.68 14.96 -17.15
N LYS A 188 -3.23 14.76 -18.36
CA LYS A 188 -4.67 14.52 -18.56
C LYS A 188 -5.18 13.34 -17.73
N ARG A 189 -4.43 12.22 -17.72
CA ARG A 189 -4.81 11.01 -16.97
C ARG A 189 -4.72 11.21 -15.46
N PHE A 190 -3.60 11.72 -14.97
CA PHE A 190 -3.35 11.85 -13.53
C PHE A 190 -4.12 13.01 -12.90
N ASN A 191 -4.23 14.14 -13.58
CA ASN A 191 -5.06 15.26 -13.12
C ASN A 191 -6.51 14.84 -12.95
N LYS A 192 -7.07 14.07 -13.90
CA LYS A 192 -8.43 13.53 -13.76
C LYS A 192 -8.54 12.63 -12.52
N LEU A 193 -7.60 11.70 -12.32
CA LEU A 193 -7.62 10.79 -11.17
C LEU A 193 -7.52 11.53 -9.84
N LEU A 194 -6.59 12.48 -9.70
CA LEU A 194 -6.37 13.23 -8.46
C LEU A 194 -7.54 14.17 -8.10
N ASN A 195 -8.31 14.63 -9.09
CA ASN A 195 -9.54 15.39 -8.84
C ASN A 195 -10.74 14.51 -8.51
N GLN A 196 -10.70 13.24 -8.92
CA GLN A 196 -11.74 12.25 -8.63
C GLN A 196 -11.51 11.50 -7.32
N VAL A 197 -10.26 11.47 -6.84
CA VAL A 197 -9.85 10.67 -5.69
C VAL A 197 -9.05 11.53 -4.73
N SER A 198 -9.51 11.60 -3.49
CA SER A 198 -8.73 12.08 -2.35
C SER A 198 -8.36 10.90 -1.47
N TYR A 199 -7.09 10.76 -1.12
CA TYR A 199 -6.60 9.67 -0.29
C TYR A 199 -5.72 10.20 0.83
N ARG A 200 -5.71 9.45 1.93
CA ARG A 200 -4.75 9.62 3.03
C ARG A 200 -4.37 8.25 3.55
N ILE A 201 -3.09 7.93 3.44
CA ILE A 201 -2.49 6.71 3.96
C ILE A 201 -1.58 7.13 5.11
N THR A 202 -1.81 6.59 6.30
CA THR A 202 -0.99 6.87 7.48
C THR A 202 -0.38 5.57 7.99
N ILE A 203 0.94 5.55 8.19
CA ILE A 203 1.72 4.40 8.66
C ILE A 203 2.34 4.76 10.00
N PHE A 204 2.09 3.97 11.04
CA PHE A 204 2.57 4.22 12.41
C PHE A 204 2.82 2.90 13.16
N LYS A 205 3.65 2.93 14.20
CA LYS A 205 3.86 1.79 15.10
C LYS A 205 2.70 1.65 16.09
N SER A 206 2.54 0.47 16.70
CA SER A 206 1.59 0.28 17.80
C SER A 206 1.74 1.37 18.86
N GLU A 207 0.61 1.84 19.39
CA GLU A 207 0.56 2.79 20.52
C GLU A 207 1.09 4.21 20.23
N GLU A 208 1.59 4.48 19.01
CA GLU A 208 2.20 5.76 18.64
C GLU A 208 1.51 6.44 17.43
N PHE A 209 0.21 6.72 17.56
CA PHE A 209 -0.63 7.24 16.47
C PHE A 209 -0.23 8.64 15.96
N LEU A 210 0.44 9.46 16.79
CA LEU A 210 0.83 10.82 16.45
C LEU A 210 2.13 10.88 15.63
N ASN A 211 2.90 9.79 15.62
CA ASN A 211 4.21 9.69 14.99
C ASN A 211 4.14 8.89 13.68
N GLY A 212 3.10 9.15 12.86
CA GLY A 212 2.87 8.42 11.61
C GLY A 212 3.43 9.12 10.37
N ILE A 213 3.99 8.35 9.44
CA ILE A 213 4.25 8.81 8.07
C ILE A 213 2.91 8.91 7.34
N GLU A 214 2.65 10.05 6.70
CA GLU A 214 1.42 10.30 5.95
C GLU A 214 1.73 10.49 4.46
N LEU A 215 1.01 9.78 3.60
CA LEU A 215 0.95 10.00 2.16
C LEU A 215 -0.47 10.39 1.78
N TYR A 216 -0.68 11.61 1.30
CA TYR A 216 -2.02 12.12 0.99
C TYR A 216 -2.02 13.07 -0.19
N ASN A 217 -3.18 13.34 -0.77
CA ASN A 217 -3.33 14.38 -1.79
C ASN A 217 -4.35 15.46 -1.42
N GLU A 218 -4.13 16.65 -1.98
CA GLU A 218 -5.04 17.78 -1.95
C GLU A 218 -5.15 18.32 -3.39
N GLY A 219 -6.23 17.94 -4.09
CA GLY A 219 -6.32 18.16 -5.54
C GLY A 219 -5.14 17.53 -6.26
N THR A 220 -4.42 18.32 -7.07
CA THR A 220 -3.25 17.89 -7.86
C THR A 220 -1.96 17.74 -7.06
N LYS A 221 -1.96 18.11 -5.78
CA LYS A 221 -0.80 18.08 -4.90
C LYS A 221 -0.74 16.76 -4.15
N THR A 222 0.39 16.08 -4.22
CA THR A 222 0.68 14.88 -3.41
C THR A 222 1.73 15.21 -2.37
N PHE A 223 1.45 14.90 -1.12
CA PHE A 223 2.31 15.15 0.03
C PHE A 223 2.82 13.84 0.62
N LEU A 224 4.12 13.80 0.88
CA LEU A 224 4.75 12.83 1.78
C LEU A 224 5.18 13.58 3.04
N LYS A 225 4.45 13.39 4.14
CA LYS A 225 4.75 13.98 5.44
C LYS A 225 5.38 12.92 6.35
N ILE A 226 6.53 13.25 6.92
CA ILE A 226 7.33 12.37 7.76
C ILE A 226 7.45 13.03 9.14
N PRO A 227 7.04 12.36 10.23
CA PRO A 227 7.04 12.92 11.57
C PRO A 227 8.47 13.04 12.12
N ASP A 228 8.69 14.06 12.94
CA ASP A 228 9.92 14.22 13.71
C ASP A 228 9.94 13.19 14.84
N THR A 229 10.61 12.07 14.60
CA THR A 229 10.77 10.94 15.52
C THR A 229 12.23 10.84 15.98
N SER A 230 12.48 10.16 17.10
CA SER A 230 13.84 9.93 17.60
C SER A 230 14.64 9.04 16.65
N GLU A 231 15.95 9.20 16.61
CA GLU A 231 16.82 8.33 15.81
C GLU A 231 16.64 6.86 16.22
N GLY A 232 16.58 5.97 15.22
CA GLY A 232 16.32 4.55 15.42
C GLY A 232 14.84 4.21 15.61
N TYR A 233 13.93 5.20 15.70
CA TYR A 233 12.50 4.94 15.84
C TYR A 233 12.00 4.04 14.72
N TRP A 234 12.31 4.28 13.46
CA TRP A 234 11.79 3.43 12.39
C TRP A 234 12.56 2.12 12.21
N SER A 235 13.78 2.00 12.72
CA SER A 235 14.77 0.98 12.34
C SER A 235 14.32 -0.48 12.46
N LYS A 236 13.52 -0.84 13.47
CA LYS A 236 13.08 -2.21 13.74
C LYS A 236 11.61 -2.23 14.17
N PRO A 237 10.66 -2.13 13.23
CA PRO A 237 9.25 -2.20 13.59
C PRO A 237 8.85 -3.67 13.75
N GLU A 238 8.28 -4.03 14.91
CA GLU A 238 7.64 -5.33 15.10
C GLU A 238 6.22 -5.35 14.52
N VAL A 239 5.49 -4.25 14.72
CA VAL A 239 4.12 -4.08 14.23
C VAL A 239 3.96 -2.70 13.61
N LEU A 240 3.45 -2.66 12.39
CA LEU A 240 3.00 -1.44 11.72
C LEU A 240 1.50 -1.47 11.50
N HIS A 241 0.87 -0.35 11.76
CA HIS A 241 -0.53 -0.10 11.46
C HIS A 241 -0.59 0.87 10.28
N ILE A 242 -1.40 0.51 9.31
CA ILE A 242 -1.67 1.30 8.12
C ILE A 242 -3.14 1.68 8.20
N ARG A 243 -3.42 2.98 8.18
CA ARG A 243 -4.77 3.53 8.04
C ARG A 243 -4.93 4.12 6.66
N VAL A 244 -5.96 3.69 5.95
CA VAL A 244 -6.30 4.23 4.64
C VAL A 244 -7.66 4.90 4.73
N SER A 245 -7.71 6.17 4.33
CA SER A 245 -8.95 6.87 4.05
C SER A 245 -8.96 7.26 2.58
N LEU A 246 -10.10 7.07 1.92
CA LEU A 246 -10.27 7.24 0.50
C LEU A 246 -11.64 7.85 0.23
N PHE A 247 -11.64 8.99 -0.45
CA PHE A 247 -12.83 9.63 -0.97
C PHE A 247 -12.80 9.58 -2.49
N ILE A 248 -13.83 9.01 -3.10
CA ILE A 248 -13.96 8.88 -4.54
C ILE A 248 -15.22 9.64 -4.97
N ARG A 249 -15.07 10.58 -5.91
CA ARG A 249 -16.17 11.29 -6.56
C ARG A 249 -16.09 11.10 -8.07
N VAL A 250 -16.97 10.26 -8.61
CA VAL A 250 -16.99 9.94 -10.04
C VAL A 250 -18.43 9.79 -10.50
N TYR A 251 -18.81 10.45 -11.62
CA TYR A 251 -20.13 10.32 -12.26
C TYR A 251 -21.33 10.52 -11.31
N GLY A 252 -21.24 11.46 -10.35
CA GLY A 252 -22.30 11.72 -9.37
C GLY A 252 -22.36 10.73 -8.20
N LEU A 253 -21.50 9.72 -8.19
CA LEU A 253 -21.29 8.82 -7.06
C LEU A 253 -20.18 9.36 -6.16
N GLU A 254 -20.47 9.42 -4.86
CA GLU A 254 -19.52 9.74 -3.80
C GLU A 254 -19.35 8.54 -2.86
N ILE A 255 -18.13 8.05 -2.76
CA ILE A 255 -17.75 6.96 -1.87
C ILE A 255 -16.74 7.51 -0.87
N ASP A 256 -17.12 7.57 0.39
CA ASP A 256 -16.26 7.98 1.51
C ASP A 256 -15.92 6.75 2.35
N ILE A 257 -14.68 6.29 2.26
CA ILE A 257 -14.11 5.17 3.03
C ILE A 257 -13.17 5.78 4.06
N LYS A 258 -13.50 5.64 5.35
CA LYS A 258 -12.67 6.17 6.44
C LYS A 258 -12.06 5.07 7.26
N ASN A 259 -10.79 5.29 7.63
CA ASN A 259 -10.09 4.52 8.65
C ASN A 259 -10.05 3.00 8.38
N LEU A 260 -9.90 2.57 7.12
CA LEU A 260 -9.58 1.18 6.80
C LEU A 260 -8.24 0.82 7.48
N GLY A 261 -8.28 -0.11 8.42
CA GLY A 261 -7.08 -0.51 9.17
C GLY A 261 -6.48 -1.79 8.60
N TYR A 262 -5.17 -1.77 8.38
CA TYR A 262 -4.37 -2.94 8.06
C TYR A 262 -3.18 -3.02 9.03
N LYS A 263 -2.83 -4.21 9.50
CA LYS A 263 -1.68 -4.45 10.36
C LYS A 263 -0.67 -5.31 9.63
N LEU A 264 0.60 -4.99 9.80
CA LEU A 264 1.75 -5.78 9.37
C LEU A 264 2.55 -6.17 10.61
N HIS A 265 2.76 -7.45 10.81
CA HIS A 265 3.65 -8.02 11.82
C HIS A 265 4.92 -8.48 11.14
N PHE A 266 6.06 -8.03 11.66
CA PHE A 266 7.38 -8.41 11.19
C PHE A 266 8.03 -9.32 12.22
N TYR A 267 8.47 -10.48 11.77
CA TYR A 267 9.27 -11.41 12.55
C TYR A 267 10.58 -11.65 11.80
N SER A 268 11.68 -11.65 12.53
CA SER A 268 13.02 -11.83 11.96
C SER A 268 13.77 -12.90 12.73
N SER A 269 14.29 -13.89 12.01
CA SER A 269 15.13 -14.96 12.54
C SER A 269 16.48 -14.99 11.82
N LYS A 270 17.42 -15.83 12.30
CA LYS A 270 18.75 -15.97 11.67
C LYS A 270 18.69 -16.28 10.17
N ASN A 271 17.66 -16.99 9.71
CA ASN A 271 17.61 -17.57 8.36
C ASN A 271 16.47 -17.03 7.48
N TYR A 272 15.41 -16.48 8.07
CA TYR A 272 14.31 -15.87 7.32
C TYR A 272 13.65 -14.71 8.06
N GLY A 273 13.04 -13.81 7.30
CA GLY A 273 12.05 -12.86 7.77
C GLY A 273 10.64 -13.34 7.40
N LYS A 274 9.68 -13.11 8.29
CA LYS A 274 8.26 -13.41 8.08
C LYS A 274 7.47 -12.12 8.23
N ILE A 275 6.63 -11.83 7.24
CA ILE A 275 5.69 -10.71 7.25
C ILE A 275 4.29 -11.29 7.26
N THR A 276 3.53 -11.03 8.33
CA THR A 276 2.12 -11.38 8.41
C THR A 276 1.29 -10.11 8.28
N GLY A 277 0.28 -10.11 7.41
CA GLY A 277 -0.59 -8.97 7.17
C GLY A 277 -2.06 -9.33 7.28
N GLY A 278 -2.86 -8.42 7.83
CA GLY A 278 -4.31 -8.61 7.94
C GLY A 278 -5.07 -7.32 8.18
N PHE A 279 -6.35 -7.31 7.80
CA PHE A 279 -7.24 -6.20 8.12
C PHE A 279 -7.51 -6.15 9.62
N SER A 280 -7.37 -4.96 10.21
CA SER A 280 -7.46 -4.76 11.65
C SER A 280 -8.63 -3.88 12.08
N LYS A 281 -9.16 -3.07 11.16
CA LYS A 281 -10.35 -2.24 11.38
C LYS A 281 -11.18 -2.21 10.11
N LEU A 282 -12.47 -2.55 10.24
CA LEU A 282 -13.44 -2.36 9.18
C LEU A 282 -13.64 -0.85 8.93
N PRO A 283 -13.64 -0.40 7.68
CA PRO A 283 -13.79 1.01 7.37
C PRO A 283 -15.21 1.47 7.64
N GLU A 284 -15.35 2.72 8.06
CA GLU A 284 -16.63 3.42 7.98
C GLU A 284 -16.86 3.80 6.52
N LYS A 285 -17.97 3.34 5.93
CA LYS A 285 -18.32 3.61 4.53
C LYS A 285 -19.56 4.49 4.49
N LYS A 286 -19.48 5.62 3.78
CA LYS A 286 -20.65 6.40 3.37
C LYS A 286 -20.72 6.40 1.86
N LEU A 287 -21.89 6.03 1.34
CA LEU A 287 -22.21 6.09 -0.07
C LEU A 287 -23.26 7.17 -0.23
N ALA A 288 -22.96 8.19 -1.03
CA ALA A 288 -23.93 9.17 -1.47
C ALA A 288 -23.97 9.11 -2.99
N ALA A 289 -25.17 9.14 -3.56
CA ALA A 289 -25.35 9.13 -4.99
C ALA A 289 -26.30 10.24 -5.36
N ASP A 290 -25.82 11.16 -6.18
CA ASP A 290 -26.61 12.27 -6.70
C ASP A 290 -26.58 12.19 -8.23
N PHE A 291 -27.11 11.06 -8.73
CA PHE A 291 -27.19 10.75 -10.17
C PHE A 291 -27.95 11.83 -10.97
N LEU A 292 -28.84 12.57 -10.30
CA LEU A 292 -29.71 13.57 -10.91
C LEU A 292 -29.07 14.95 -11.04
N ARG A 293 -27.78 15.13 -10.74
CA ARG A 293 -27.13 16.44 -10.94
C ARG A 293 -27.09 16.88 -12.41
N PHE A 294 -27.33 15.96 -13.35
CA PHE A 294 -27.59 16.28 -14.77
C PHE A 294 -28.96 16.94 -15.02
N PHE A 295 -29.96 16.73 -14.14
CA PHE A 295 -31.31 17.31 -14.28
C PHE A 295 -31.50 18.64 -13.53
N ARG A 296 -30.57 19.04 -12.66
CA ARG A 296 -30.58 20.38 -12.06
C ARG A 296 -29.90 21.37 -13.00
N GLN A 297 -30.60 21.72 -14.09
CA GLN A 297 -30.42 23.04 -14.69
C GLN A 297 -30.87 24.10 -13.68
N ALA A 298 -30.15 25.21 -13.68
CA ALA A 298 -30.33 26.35 -12.80
C ALA A 298 -31.80 26.76 -12.64
N TRP A 299 -32.20 26.96 -11.38
CA TRP A 299 -33.19 27.97 -11.01
C TRP A 299 -32.46 29.04 -10.21
#